data_AF-A0A956CVM4-F1
#
_entry.id   AF-A0A956CVM4-F1
#
_cell.length_a   1.000
_cell.length_b   1.000
_cell.length_c   1.000
_cell.angle_alpha   90.00
_cell.angle_beta   90.00
_cell.angle_gamma   90.00
#
_symmetry.space_group_name_H-M   'P 1'
#
loop_
_entity.id
_entity.type
_entity.pdbx_description
1 polymer ?
#
loop_
_entity_poly.entity_id
_entity_poly.type
_entity_poly.pdbx_seq_one_letter_code
_entity_poly.pdbx_strand_id
1 'polypeptide(L)'
;MFKLVISDDEGKQTVVPLVRDEITIGRKEGNTIRLTERNVSRRHARLAKANGKFVVEDLHSYNGVKVNGQRIGGETSLDPGDQITIGDYLLALQVDGAEATAVDQHAPGVTQVDTAMIAAPGPPARLVMITPPAPGAEFSLTAERVRIGRAEDLDIWINHRSISREHAEIQKEPDGGLRLIDLGSANGVRVNGEDVQNALLVAGDVVELGQVRFR
;
A
#
# COMPACT_ATOMS: atom_id res chain seq x y z
N MET A 1 -14.74 5.62 12.82
CA MET A 1 -13.81 6.68 12.35
C MET A 1 -13.80 6.66 10.83
N PHE A 2 -13.68 7.77 10.12
CA PHE A 2 -13.67 7.70 8.65
C PHE A 2 -12.27 7.38 8.11
N LYS A 3 -12.20 6.57 7.07
CA LYS A 3 -10.97 6.25 6.33
C LYS A 3 -11.22 6.30 4.84
N LEU A 4 -10.18 6.61 4.08
CA LEU A 4 -10.21 6.63 2.63
C LEU A 4 -9.33 5.48 2.12
N VAL A 5 -9.94 4.54 1.41
CA VAL A 5 -9.23 3.44 0.78
C VAL A 5 -8.90 3.88 -0.65
N ILE A 6 -7.63 3.96 -0.97
CA ILE A 6 -7.12 4.44 -2.25
C ILE A 6 -6.55 3.24 -3.00
N SER A 7 -7.17 2.85 -4.10
CA SER A 7 -6.67 1.82 -5.01
C SER A 7 -6.04 2.48 -6.23
N ASP A 8 -4.86 2.04 -6.64
CA ASP A 8 -4.29 2.36 -7.95
C ASP A 8 -4.71 1.35 -9.03
N ASP A 9 -4.25 1.59 -10.27
CA ASP A 9 -4.51 0.74 -11.44
C ASP A 9 -3.92 -0.67 -11.31
N GLU A 10 -2.87 -0.83 -10.52
CA GLU A 10 -2.21 -2.11 -10.24
C GLU A 10 -2.91 -2.88 -9.11
N GLY A 11 -4.00 -2.33 -8.57
CA GLY A 11 -4.81 -2.92 -7.51
C GLY A 11 -4.22 -2.75 -6.11
N LYS A 12 -3.12 -2.02 -5.95
CA LYS A 12 -2.54 -1.75 -4.63
C LYS A 12 -3.41 -0.75 -3.88
N GLN A 13 -3.68 -1.08 -2.61
CA GLN A 13 -4.56 -0.31 -1.75
C GLN A 13 -3.78 0.40 -0.64
N THR A 14 -4.08 1.68 -0.44
CA THR A 14 -3.57 2.50 0.65
C THR A 14 -4.75 3.02 1.47
N VAL A 15 -4.72 2.79 2.78
CA VAL A 15 -5.77 3.26 3.69
C VAL A 15 -5.27 4.50 4.42
N VAL A 16 -5.98 5.61 4.26
CA VAL A 16 -5.66 6.88 4.91
C VAL A 16 -6.76 7.22 5.93
N PRO A 17 -6.46 7.28 7.23
CA PRO A 17 -7.43 7.71 8.23
C PRO A 17 -7.75 9.19 8.04
N LEU A 18 -9.04 9.53 7.98
CA LEU A 18 -9.52 10.90 7.80
C LEU A 18 -9.65 11.58 9.16
N VAL A 19 -8.52 12.10 9.64
CA VAL A 19 -8.39 12.78 10.94
C VAL A 19 -8.47 14.31 10.85
N ARG A 20 -8.37 14.89 9.65
CA ARG A 20 -8.40 16.35 9.41
C ARG A 20 -9.73 16.77 8.78
N ASP A 21 -10.15 18.00 9.07
CA ASP A 21 -11.34 18.59 8.45
C ASP A 21 -11.11 19.02 6.99
N GLU A 22 -9.86 19.23 6.58
CA GLU A 22 -9.50 19.51 5.19
C GLU A 22 -8.33 18.64 4.75
N ILE A 23 -8.48 18.02 3.58
CA ILE A 23 -7.52 17.09 2.97
C ILE A 23 -7.37 17.46 1.50
N THR A 24 -6.14 17.80 1.12
CA THR A 24 -5.78 18.10 -0.27
C THR A 24 -5.23 16.87 -0.97
N ILE A 25 -5.63 16.66 -2.21
CA ILE A 25 -5.26 15.50 -3.03
C ILE A 25 -4.61 15.98 -4.32
N GLY A 26 -3.44 15.44 -4.66
CA GLY A 26 -2.79 15.75 -5.95
C GLY A 26 -1.34 15.27 -6.04
N ARG A 27 -0.73 15.37 -7.23
CA ARG A 27 0.62 14.83 -7.48
C ARG A 27 1.77 15.63 -6.90
N LYS A 28 1.56 16.92 -6.61
CA LYS A 28 2.61 17.78 -6.07
C LYS A 28 2.87 17.44 -4.61
N GLU A 29 4.12 17.58 -4.21
CA GLU A 29 4.53 17.61 -2.81
C GLU A 29 3.83 18.76 -2.07
N GLY A 30 3.35 18.46 -0.87
CA GLY A 30 2.55 19.37 -0.03
C GLY A 30 1.05 19.10 -0.02
N ASN A 31 0.53 18.19 -0.87
CA ASN A 31 -0.83 17.67 -0.67
C ASN A 31 -0.85 16.66 0.48
N THR A 32 -1.97 16.60 1.20
CA THR A 32 -2.17 15.63 2.29
C THR A 32 -2.16 14.19 1.77
N ILE A 33 -2.80 13.96 0.63
CA ILE A 33 -2.77 12.69 -0.09
C ILE A 33 -2.08 12.94 -1.42
N ARG A 34 -0.91 12.31 -1.59
CA ARG A 34 -0.13 12.42 -2.80
C ARG A 34 -0.44 11.25 -3.73
N LEU A 35 -1.01 11.56 -4.88
CA LEU A 35 -1.29 10.61 -5.96
C LEU A 35 -0.33 10.94 -7.10
N THR A 36 0.69 10.13 -7.34
CA THR A 36 1.87 10.51 -8.14
C THR A 36 1.66 10.42 -9.65
N GLU A 37 0.58 9.79 -10.10
CA GLU A 37 0.33 9.59 -11.51
C GLU A 37 0.25 10.90 -12.31
N ARG A 38 0.70 10.79 -13.55
CA ARG A 38 0.81 11.90 -14.50
C ARG A 38 -0.55 12.45 -14.94
N ASN A 39 -1.60 11.64 -14.87
CA ASN A 39 -2.98 12.07 -15.11
C ASN A 39 -3.63 12.74 -13.88
N VAL A 40 -2.91 12.88 -12.76
CA VAL A 40 -3.32 13.64 -11.58
C VAL A 40 -2.74 15.06 -11.63
N SER A 41 -3.58 16.07 -11.42
CA SER A 41 -3.13 17.46 -11.32
C SER A 41 -2.33 17.72 -10.05
N ARG A 42 -1.47 18.75 -10.09
CA ARG A 42 -0.58 19.13 -8.96
C ARG A 42 -1.35 19.37 -7.67
N ARG A 43 -2.48 20.07 -7.75
CA ARG A 43 -3.55 20.12 -6.74
C ARG A 43 -4.79 19.70 -7.52
N HIS A 44 -5.33 18.52 -7.26
CA HIS A 44 -6.37 17.92 -8.08
C HIS A 44 -7.73 18.12 -7.43
N ALA A 45 -7.86 17.72 -6.17
CA ALA A 45 -9.11 17.75 -5.46
C ALA A 45 -8.89 18.18 -4.01
N ARG A 46 -9.98 18.62 -3.38
CA ARG A 46 -10.06 18.86 -1.95
C ARG A 46 -11.20 18.04 -1.39
N LEU A 47 -10.92 17.33 -0.29
CA LEU A 47 -11.92 16.68 0.53
C LEU A 47 -12.06 17.52 1.81
N ALA A 48 -13.27 18.01 2.09
CA ALA A 48 -13.55 18.82 3.27
C ALA A 48 -14.66 18.16 4.10
N LYS A 49 -14.61 18.33 5.42
CA LYS A 49 -15.65 17.87 6.32
C LYS A 49 -16.58 19.04 6.65
N ALA A 50 -17.83 18.95 6.24
CA ALA A 50 -18.86 19.96 6.47
C ALA A 50 -20.09 19.30 7.12
N ASN A 51 -20.56 19.84 8.25
CA ASN A 51 -21.76 19.35 8.95
C ASN A 51 -21.74 17.83 9.27
N GLY A 52 -20.56 17.28 9.54
CA GLY A 52 -20.40 15.84 9.84
C GLY A 52 -20.37 14.92 8.61
N LYS A 53 -20.53 15.47 7.41
CA LYS A 53 -20.34 14.77 6.13
C LYS A 53 -19.05 15.19 5.45
N PHE A 54 -18.55 14.37 4.53
CA PHE A 54 -17.46 14.77 3.65
C PHE A 54 -18.02 15.31 2.34
N VAL A 55 -17.37 16.33 1.80
CA VAL A 55 -17.63 16.89 0.49
C VAL A 55 -16.34 16.85 -0.32
N VAL A 56 -16.44 16.54 -1.61
CA VAL A 56 -15.32 16.59 -2.56
C VAL A 56 -15.53 17.73 -3.55
N GLU A 57 -14.44 18.43 -3.81
CA GLU A 57 -14.37 19.56 -4.73
C GLU A 57 -13.20 19.35 -5.71
N ASP A 58 -13.47 19.53 -7.01
CA ASP A 58 -12.44 19.57 -8.04
C ASP A 58 -11.75 20.94 -8.05
N LEU A 59 -10.42 20.97 -7.94
CA LEU A 59 -9.63 22.21 -7.93
C LEU A 59 -9.19 22.63 -9.33
N HIS A 60 -10.12 22.62 -10.29
CA HIS A 60 -9.88 22.85 -11.72
C HIS A 60 -8.83 21.90 -12.30
N SER A 61 -8.99 20.61 -12.03
CA SER A 61 -8.05 19.61 -12.51
C SER A 61 -8.20 19.35 -14.01
N TYR A 62 -7.12 18.91 -14.66
CA TYR A 62 -7.12 18.65 -16.10
C TYR A 62 -8.09 17.52 -16.52
N ASN A 63 -8.14 16.42 -15.76
CA ASN A 63 -8.97 15.25 -16.07
C ASN A 63 -10.31 15.22 -15.31
N GLY A 64 -10.49 16.11 -14.32
CA GLY A 64 -11.68 16.17 -13.48
C GLY A 64 -11.73 15.09 -12.41
N VAL A 65 -12.56 15.34 -11.39
CA VAL A 65 -12.97 14.35 -10.39
C VAL A 65 -14.31 13.72 -10.81
N LYS A 66 -14.44 12.41 -10.60
CA LYS A 66 -15.73 11.71 -10.76
C LYS A 66 -16.17 11.11 -9.42
N VAL A 67 -17.47 11.09 -9.16
CA VAL A 67 -18.08 10.39 -8.02
C VAL A 67 -19.08 9.39 -8.60
N ASN A 68 -18.96 8.12 -8.24
CA ASN A 68 -19.75 7.00 -8.75
C ASN A 68 -19.83 6.96 -10.30
N GLY A 69 -18.72 7.28 -10.95
CA GLY A 69 -18.59 7.32 -12.42
C GLY A 69 -19.05 8.62 -13.08
N GLN A 70 -19.75 9.50 -12.38
CA GLN A 70 -20.21 10.79 -12.93
C GLN A 70 -19.25 11.92 -12.59
N ARG A 71 -18.86 12.73 -13.59
CA ARG A 71 -18.00 13.90 -13.38
C ARG A 71 -18.76 14.95 -12.55
N ILE A 72 -18.11 15.48 -11.52
CA ILE A 72 -18.68 16.54 -10.69
C ILE A 72 -18.44 17.91 -11.34
N GLY A 73 -19.40 18.81 -11.21
CA GLY A 73 -19.31 20.20 -11.69
C GLY A 73 -19.02 21.23 -10.60
N GLY A 74 -18.94 20.80 -9.34
CA GLY A 74 -18.76 21.63 -8.15
C GLY A 74 -18.69 20.78 -6.90
N GLU A 75 -18.76 21.43 -5.73
CA GLU A 75 -18.76 20.74 -4.44
C GLU A 75 -19.87 19.69 -4.38
N THR A 76 -19.50 18.45 -4.09
CA THR A 76 -20.42 17.30 -4.07
C THR A 76 -20.28 16.59 -2.72
N SER A 77 -21.42 16.34 -2.06
CA SER A 77 -21.45 15.56 -0.81
C SER A 77 -21.17 14.08 -1.07
N LEU A 78 -20.43 13.46 -0.16
CA LEU A 78 -20.08 12.05 -0.19
C LEU A 78 -20.72 11.32 0.99
N ASP A 79 -21.30 10.17 0.70
CA ASP A 79 -21.77 9.22 1.68
C ASP A 79 -20.79 8.03 1.81
N PRO A 80 -20.77 7.32 2.95
CA PRO A 80 -19.97 6.11 3.10
C PRO A 80 -20.29 5.07 2.02
N GLY A 81 -19.25 4.55 1.36
CA GLY A 81 -19.35 3.64 0.24
C GLY A 81 -19.23 4.31 -1.13
N ASP A 82 -19.31 5.64 -1.20
CA ASP A 82 -19.11 6.37 -2.46
C ASP A 82 -17.68 6.20 -2.99
N GLN A 83 -17.61 6.07 -4.31
CA GLN A 83 -16.37 5.89 -5.05
C GLN A 83 -15.99 7.17 -5.79
N ILE A 84 -14.81 7.69 -5.50
CA ILE A 84 -14.23 8.88 -6.13
C ILE A 84 -13.14 8.43 -7.09
N THR A 85 -13.17 8.86 -8.34
CA THR A 85 -12.12 8.56 -9.33
C THR A 85 -11.31 9.81 -9.61
N ILE A 86 -9.98 9.69 -9.51
CA ILE A 86 -9.01 10.75 -9.76
C ILE A 86 -7.86 10.16 -10.59
N GLY A 87 -7.81 10.47 -11.88
CA GLY A 87 -6.87 9.80 -12.78
C GLY A 87 -7.13 8.29 -12.81
N ASP A 88 -6.09 7.51 -12.55
CA ASP A 88 -6.18 6.03 -12.48
C ASP A 88 -6.47 5.53 -11.06
N TYR A 89 -6.64 6.44 -10.10
CA TYR A 89 -6.94 6.08 -8.71
C TYR A 89 -8.44 6.02 -8.44
N LEU A 90 -8.82 5.04 -7.63
CA LEU A 90 -10.15 4.82 -7.09
C LEU A 90 -10.10 5.00 -5.58
N LEU A 91 -10.80 6.00 -5.05
CA LEU A 91 -10.83 6.35 -3.64
C LEU A 91 -12.21 6.05 -3.07
N ALA A 92 -12.31 5.18 -2.08
CA ALA A 92 -13.56 4.82 -1.43
C ALA A 92 -13.62 5.36 0.00
N LEU A 93 -14.68 6.10 0.33
CA LEU A 93 -14.92 6.60 1.68
C LEU A 93 -15.55 5.51 2.55
N GLN A 94 -14.91 5.13 3.66
CA GLN A 94 -15.40 4.10 4.58
C GLN A 94 -15.48 4.63 6.02
N VAL A 95 -16.30 3.97 6.84
CA VAL A 95 -16.39 4.21 8.30
C VAL A 95 -15.92 2.96 9.03
N ASP A 96 -14.91 3.08 9.89
CA ASP A 96 -14.58 2.06 10.91
C ASP A 96 -15.80 1.86 11.79
N GLY A 97 -16.39 0.68 11.67
CA GLY A 97 -17.68 0.31 12.24
C GLY A 97 -18.67 -0.29 11.23
N ALA A 98 -18.41 -0.21 9.92
CA ALA A 98 -19.11 -1.01 8.92
C ALA A 98 -18.20 -2.18 8.52
N GLU A 99 -18.32 -3.30 9.23
CA GLU A 99 -18.02 -4.60 8.64
C GLU A 99 -18.78 -4.68 7.32
N ALA A 100 -18.06 -4.82 6.21
CA ALA A 100 -18.67 -5.21 4.96
C ALA A 100 -19.15 -6.66 5.14
N THR A 101 -20.40 -6.80 5.61
CA THR A 101 -21.26 -7.89 5.18
C THR A 101 -21.37 -7.79 3.66
N ALA A 102 -20.58 -8.59 2.96
CA ALA A 102 -20.92 -9.02 1.61
C ALA A 102 -21.23 -10.51 1.70
N VAL A 103 -22.49 -10.78 2.09
CA VAL A 103 -23.17 -12.05 1.83
C VAL A 103 -23.50 -12.10 0.33
N ASP A 104 -22.87 -13.06 -0.32
CA ASP A 104 -23.43 -14.09 -1.21
C ASP A 104 -24.32 -13.75 -2.42
N GLN A 105 -24.14 -14.59 -3.47
CA GLN A 105 -25.16 -15.25 -4.33
C GLN A 105 -24.77 -15.21 -5.83
N HIS A 106 -24.73 -16.29 -6.64
CA HIS A 106 -25.13 -17.72 -6.59
C HIS A 106 -24.41 -18.41 -7.81
N ALA A 107 -24.19 -19.72 -7.97
CA ALA A 107 -25.02 -20.90 -7.65
C ALA A 107 -24.22 -22.25 -7.77
N PRO A 108 -24.83 -23.41 -7.41
CA PRO A 108 -24.17 -24.61 -6.87
C PRO A 108 -23.96 -25.77 -7.86
N GLY A 109 -23.11 -26.74 -7.50
CA GLY A 109 -22.94 -27.97 -8.27
C GLY A 109 -21.91 -28.98 -7.76
N VAL A 110 -22.24 -29.63 -6.64
CA VAL A 110 -22.01 -31.06 -6.32
C VAL A 110 -20.64 -31.76 -6.44
N THR A 111 -20.33 -32.44 -5.33
CA THR A 111 -19.66 -33.75 -5.14
C THR A 111 -18.14 -33.83 -4.94
N GLN A 112 -17.82 -34.38 -3.77
CA GLN A 112 -16.52 -34.75 -3.18
C GLN A 112 -15.66 -35.64 -4.08
N VAL A 113 -14.33 -35.61 -3.88
CA VAL A 113 -13.59 -36.71 -3.21
C VAL A 113 -12.20 -36.25 -2.74
N ASP A 114 -11.91 -36.64 -1.51
CA ASP A 114 -10.64 -36.61 -0.78
C ASP A 114 -9.39 -36.89 -1.63
N THR A 115 -8.38 -36.02 -1.53
CA THR A 115 -6.99 -36.47 -1.40
C THR A 115 -6.12 -35.42 -0.71
N ALA A 116 -5.37 -35.88 0.28
CA ALA A 116 -4.15 -35.29 0.83
C ALA A 116 -4.25 -33.94 1.58
N MET A 117 -4.21 -34.09 2.90
CA MET A 117 -3.62 -33.11 3.82
C MET A 117 -2.17 -32.80 3.38
N ILE A 118 -1.95 -31.61 2.82
CA ILE A 118 -0.64 -30.95 2.82
C ILE A 118 -0.93 -29.53 3.30
N ALA A 119 -0.21 -29.12 4.36
CA ALA A 119 -0.44 -27.92 5.15
C ALA A 119 -0.88 -26.72 4.31
N ALA A 120 -1.98 -26.08 4.71
CA ALA A 120 -2.32 -24.76 4.21
C ALA A 120 -1.06 -23.88 4.29
N PRO A 121 -0.70 -23.15 3.22
CA PRO A 121 0.40 -22.20 3.33
C PRO A 121 0.06 -21.30 4.52
N GLY A 122 0.97 -21.24 5.50
CA GLY A 122 0.86 -20.30 6.59
C GLY A 122 0.62 -18.88 6.05
N PRO A 123 0.11 -17.95 6.87
CA PRO A 123 -0.11 -16.58 6.43
C PRO A 123 1.13 -16.06 5.69
N PRO A 124 0.97 -15.35 4.54
CA PRO A 124 2.09 -14.98 3.70
C PRO A 124 3.12 -14.21 4.51
N ALA A 125 4.40 -14.53 4.33
CA ALA A 125 5.49 -13.88 5.04
C ALA A 125 5.46 -12.37 4.78
N ARG A 126 5.73 -11.56 5.81
CA ARG A 126 5.73 -10.09 5.74
C ARG A 126 6.98 -9.54 6.40
N LEU A 127 7.49 -8.43 5.86
CA LEU A 127 8.42 -7.54 6.57
C LEU A 127 7.65 -6.42 7.23
N VAL A 128 7.89 -6.18 8.52
CA VAL A 128 7.28 -5.08 9.26
C VAL A 128 8.36 -4.04 9.55
N MET A 129 8.19 -2.80 9.07
CA MET A 129 9.10 -1.72 9.38
C MET A 129 8.97 -1.32 10.85
N ILE A 130 10.07 -1.34 11.59
CA ILE A 130 10.07 -1.00 13.03
C ILE A 130 10.65 0.39 13.33
N THR A 131 11.27 1.04 12.34
CA THR A 131 11.85 2.38 12.46
C THR A 131 11.08 3.43 11.64
N PRO A 132 11.26 4.73 11.93
CA PRO A 132 10.76 5.81 11.07
C PRO A 132 11.23 5.66 9.60
N PRO A 133 10.47 6.17 8.62
CA PRO A 133 9.33 7.09 8.74
C PRO A 133 7.96 6.43 8.93
N ALA A 134 7.83 5.11 8.79
CA ALA A 134 6.54 4.42 8.87
C ALA A 134 6.59 3.14 9.74
N PRO A 135 6.73 3.28 11.08
CA PRO A 135 6.69 2.14 11.99
C PRO A 135 5.34 1.41 11.86
N GLY A 136 5.37 0.08 11.73
CA GLY A 136 4.19 -0.76 11.53
C GLY A 136 3.77 -0.95 10.07
N ALA A 137 4.48 -0.35 9.10
CA ALA A 137 4.23 -0.65 7.68
C ALA A 137 4.61 -2.11 7.37
N GLU A 138 3.68 -2.85 6.77
CA GLU A 138 3.83 -4.25 6.41
C GLU A 138 4.05 -4.41 4.90
N PHE A 139 5.02 -5.23 4.50
CA PHE A 139 5.33 -5.54 3.10
C PHE A 139 5.22 -7.04 2.87
N SER A 140 4.36 -7.46 1.95
CA SER A 140 4.13 -8.87 1.64
C SER A 140 5.27 -9.46 0.82
N LEU A 141 5.79 -10.62 1.23
CA LEU A 141 6.81 -11.38 0.51
C LEU A 141 6.19 -12.54 -0.29
N THR A 142 5.21 -12.21 -1.13
CA THR A 142 4.45 -13.21 -1.89
C THR A 142 5.07 -13.56 -3.24
N ALA A 143 5.88 -12.67 -3.80
CA ALA A 143 6.57 -12.90 -5.07
C ALA A 143 7.80 -13.80 -4.89
N GLU A 144 8.21 -14.48 -5.97
CA GLU A 144 9.45 -15.29 -5.99
C GLU A 144 10.71 -14.45 -5.76
N ARG A 145 10.63 -13.16 -6.13
CA ARG A 145 11.71 -12.19 -6.02
C ARG A 145 11.12 -10.86 -5.59
N VAL A 146 11.69 -10.24 -4.57
CA VAL A 146 11.25 -8.95 -4.00
C VAL A 146 12.47 -8.05 -3.85
N ARG A 147 12.55 -6.99 -4.64
CA ARG A 147 13.65 -6.01 -4.62
C ARG A 147 13.36 -4.87 -3.67
N ILE A 148 14.38 -4.46 -2.92
CA ILE A 148 14.27 -3.46 -1.87
C ILE A 148 15.29 -2.36 -2.11
N GLY A 149 14.84 -1.12 -2.12
CA GLY A 149 15.75 0.01 -2.32
C GLY A 149 15.07 1.37 -2.46
N ARG A 150 15.87 2.39 -2.78
CA ARG A 150 15.46 3.79 -2.90
C ARG A 150 14.99 4.15 -4.32
N ALA A 151 15.25 3.29 -5.31
CA ALA A 151 14.70 3.45 -6.65
C ALA A 151 13.20 3.14 -6.65
N GLU A 152 12.44 3.94 -7.39
CA GLU A 152 10.97 3.91 -7.39
C GLU A 152 10.36 2.74 -8.18
N ASP A 153 11.18 1.97 -8.89
CA ASP A 153 10.80 0.82 -9.73
C ASP A 153 10.97 -0.54 -9.01
N LEU A 154 11.18 -0.53 -7.68
CA LEU A 154 11.43 -1.75 -6.91
C LEU A 154 10.19 -2.19 -6.12
N ASP A 155 10.07 -3.49 -5.89
CA ASP A 155 8.93 -4.10 -5.19
C ASP A 155 8.67 -3.49 -3.80
N ILE A 156 9.74 -3.22 -3.05
CA ILE A 156 9.71 -2.50 -1.78
C ILE A 156 10.55 -1.24 -1.93
N TRP A 157 9.86 -0.16 -2.30
CA TRP A 157 10.45 1.16 -2.37
C TRP A 157 10.50 1.85 -1.00
N ILE A 158 11.70 2.23 -0.57
CA ILE A 158 11.94 2.93 0.70
C ILE A 158 12.65 4.24 0.43
N ASN A 159 11.95 5.35 0.61
CA ASN A 159 12.49 6.69 0.45
C ASN A 159 13.30 7.14 1.68
N HIS A 160 14.47 6.53 1.89
CA HIS A 160 15.40 6.90 2.97
C HIS A 160 16.82 7.08 2.45
N ARG A 161 17.51 8.16 2.89
CA ARG A 161 18.85 8.52 2.38
C ARG A 161 19.93 7.47 2.64
N SER A 162 19.74 6.61 3.65
CA SER A 162 20.68 5.52 3.98
C SER A 162 20.50 4.29 3.09
N ILE A 163 19.53 4.30 2.17
CA ILE A 163 19.21 3.16 1.32
C ILE A 163 19.70 3.42 -0.10
N SER A 164 20.35 2.41 -0.68
CA SER A 164 20.85 2.42 -2.05
C SER A 164 19.68 2.33 -3.03
N ARG A 165 19.90 2.74 -4.27
CA ARG A 165 18.86 2.65 -5.31
C ARG A 165 18.31 1.23 -5.45
N GLU A 166 19.19 0.27 -5.68
CA GLU A 166 18.97 -1.16 -5.48
C GLU A 166 19.81 -1.56 -4.28
N HIS A 167 19.19 -1.93 -3.15
CA HIS A 167 19.92 -2.13 -1.89
C HIS A 167 19.99 -3.61 -1.54
N ALA A 168 18.86 -4.30 -1.52
CA ALA A 168 18.81 -5.71 -1.22
C ALA A 168 17.68 -6.37 -2.01
N GLU A 169 17.68 -7.69 -2.03
CA GLU A 169 16.64 -8.49 -2.65
C GLU A 169 16.34 -9.71 -1.79
N ILE A 170 15.07 -10.07 -1.71
CA ILE A 170 14.62 -11.32 -1.10
C ILE A 170 14.19 -12.26 -2.22
N GLN A 171 14.75 -13.46 -2.23
CA GLN A 171 14.36 -14.55 -3.11
C GLN A 171 13.70 -15.65 -2.31
N LYS A 172 12.63 -16.21 -2.86
CA LYS A 172 11.95 -17.37 -2.29
C LYS A 172 12.61 -18.64 -2.84
N GLU A 173 13.09 -19.49 -1.94
CA GLU A 173 13.72 -20.75 -2.28
C GLU A 173 12.64 -21.83 -2.58
N PRO A 174 12.98 -22.87 -3.34
CA PRO A 174 12.05 -23.95 -3.68
C PRO A 174 11.48 -24.70 -2.45
N ASP A 175 12.19 -24.70 -1.33
CA ASP A 175 11.74 -25.29 -0.06
C ASP A 175 10.78 -24.38 0.73
N GLY A 176 10.56 -23.15 0.26
CA GLY A 176 9.73 -22.15 0.93
C GLY A 176 10.50 -21.19 1.84
N GLY A 177 11.81 -21.40 2.02
CA GLY A 177 12.69 -20.46 2.70
C GLY A 177 12.80 -19.11 1.99
N LEU A 178 13.16 -18.07 2.75
CA LEU A 178 13.42 -16.74 2.21
C LEU A 178 14.91 -16.44 2.33
N ARG A 179 15.53 -15.99 1.24
CA ARG A 179 16.94 -15.63 1.19
C ARG A 179 17.09 -14.15 0.90
N LEU A 180 17.70 -13.41 1.82
CA LEU A 180 18.08 -12.01 1.65
C LEU A 180 19.48 -11.92 1.01
N ILE A 181 19.62 -11.05 0.02
CA ILE A 181 20.85 -10.85 -0.76
C ILE A 181 21.14 -9.35 -0.82
N ASP A 182 22.34 -8.94 -0.41
CA ASP A 182 22.83 -7.58 -0.61
C ASP A 182 23.23 -7.36 -2.08
N LEU A 183 22.76 -6.27 -2.69
CA LEU A 183 23.04 -5.94 -4.10
C LEU A 183 24.27 -5.02 -4.25
N GLY A 184 25.20 -5.06 -3.29
CA GLY A 184 26.34 -4.16 -3.23
C GLY A 184 25.95 -2.79 -2.67
N SER A 185 25.15 -2.78 -1.62
CA SER A 185 24.67 -1.55 -1.02
C SER A 185 25.78 -0.71 -0.38
N ALA A 186 25.57 0.61 -0.31
CA ALA A 186 26.57 1.55 0.22
C ALA A 186 26.74 1.46 1.74
N ASN A 187 25.71 0.99 2.46
CA ASN A 187 25.70 0.89 3.92
C ASN A 187 25.59 -0.56 4.42
N GLY A 188 25.63 -1.54 3.51
CA GLY A 188 25.49 -2.96 3.84
C GLY A 188 24.09 -3.37 4.27
N VAL A 189 23.92 -4.69 4.36
CA VAL A 189 22.73 -5.36 4.91
C VAL A 189 23.14 -6.10 6.18
N ARG A 190 22.32 -5.98 7.23
CA ARG A 190 22.54 -6.71 8.49
C ARG A 190 21.34 -7.56 8.84
N VAL A 191 21.61 -8.74 9.40
CA VAL A 191 20.58 -9.62 9.98
C VAL A 191 20.98 -9.92 11.41
N ASN A 192 20.09 -9.64 12.36
CA ASN A 192 20.32 -9.76 13.81
C ASN A 192 21.59 -9.05 14.31
N GLY A 193 22.01 -7.98 13.62
CA GLY A 193 23.17 -7.16 13.95
C GLY A 193 24.48 -7.58 13.27
N GLU A 194 24.50 -8.68 12.51
CA GLU A 194 25.67 -9.13 11.75
C GLU A 194 25.58 -8.70 10.28
N ASP A 195 26.67 -8.15 9.73
CA ASP A 195 26.77 -7.77 8.31
C ASP A 195 26.84 -9.02 7.41
N VAL A 196 25.94 -9.11 6.45
CA VAL A 196 25.78 -10.29 5.58
C VAL A 196 25.70 -9.89 4.10
N GLN A 197 26.27 -10.71 3.22
CA GLN A 197 26.03 -10.60 1.77
C GLN A 197 24.84 -11.45 1.34
N ASN A 198 24.62 -12.56 2.02
CA ASN A 198 23.54 -13.51 1.79
C ASN A 198 23.13 -14.18 3.12
N ALA A 199 21.85 -14.20 3.43
CA ALA A 199 21.32 -14.81 4.65
C ALA A 199 19.96 -15.46 4.40
N LEU A 200 19.71 -16.61 5.04
CA LEU A 200 18.36 -17.17 5.14
C LEU A 200 17.62 -16.45 6.26
N LEU A 201 16.41 -15.99 5.97
CA LEU A 201 15.55 -15.29 6.92
C LEU A 201 14.57 -16.28 7.56
N VAL A 202 14.46 -16.20 8.88
CA VAL A 202 13.40 -16.85 9.65
C VAL A 202 12.47 -15.82 10.26
N ALA A 203 11.24 -16.23 10.57
CA ALA A 203 10.24 -15.33 11.15
C ALA A 203 10.74 -14.78 12.50
N GLY A 204 10.78 -13.45 12.63
CA GLY A 204 11.27 -12.76 13.82
C GLY A 204 12.71 -12.25 13.72
N ASP A 205 13.44 -12.57 12.65
CA ASP A 205 14.75 -11.97 12.37
C ASP A 205 14.63 -10.47 12.17
N VAL A 206 15.59 -9.72 12.71
CA VAL A 206 15.67 -8.28 12.48
C VAL A 206 16.58 -8.01 11.30
N VAL A 207 16.04 -7.39 10.25
CA VAL A 207 16.78 -7.00 9.06
C VAL A 207 17.04 -5.50 9.09
N GLU A 208 18.31 -5.09 8.94
CA GLU A 208 18.68 -3.67 8.83
C GLU A 208 19.24 -3.36 7.44
N LEU A 209 18.65 -2.34 6.79
CA LEU A 209 19.07 -1.79 5.50
C LEU A 209 19.51 -0.34 5.73
N GLY A 210 20.81 -0.14 5.93
CA GLY A 210 21.36 1.13 6.43
C GLY A 210 20.78 1.51 7.81
N GLN A 211 19.95 2.55 7.88
CA GLN A 211 19.32 3.02 9.13
C GLN A 211 17.86 2.59 9.28
N VAL A 212 17.32 1.82 8.33
CA VAL A 212 15.94 1.33 8.36
C VAL A 212 15.93 -0.12 8.81
N ARG A 213 15.01 -0.47 9.72
CA ARG A 213 14.92 -1.80 10.31
C ARG A 213 13.56 -2.44 10.04
N PHE A 214 13.58 -3.75 9.87
CA PHE A 214 12.43 -4.61 9.66
C PHE A 214 12.46 -5.80 10.62
N ARG A 215 11.30 -6.41 10.86
CA ARG A 215 11.13 -7.69 11.57
C ARG A 215 10.07 -8.56 10.91
#